data_AF-A0A930SLS6-F1
#
_entry.id   AF-A0A930SLS6-F1
#
_cell.length_a   1.000
_cell.length_b   1.000
_cell.length_c   1.000
_cell.angle_alpha   90.00
_cell.angle_beta   90.00
_cell.angle_gamma   90.00
#
_symmetry.space_group_name_H-M   'P 1'
#
loop_
_entity.id
_entity.type
_entity.pdbx_description
1 polymer ?
#
loop_
_entity_poly.entity_id
_entity_poly.type
_entity_poly.pdbx_seq_one_letter_code
_entity_poly.pdbx_strand_id
1 'polypeptide(L)'
;MARYTTLYKAASSAVQLRQVLLETLASCDLNLIYENDEYLVAKEKPGGVKPAQLATVEMLINPPTVDEPSTKVNLVVKNEELPLSVDNHCHRVFRAVNQALESAPIGAV
;
A
#
# COMPACT_ATOMS: atom_id res chain seq x y z
N MET A 1 4.83 -14.31 -10.71
CA MET A 1 3.93 -13.36 -10.06
C MET A 1 4.68 -12.10 -9.74
N ALA A 2 4.15 -10.95 -10.14
CA ALA A 2 4.77 -9.66 -9.93
C ALA A 2 4.63 -9.26 -8.45
N ARG A 3 5.67 -8.63 -7.91
CA ARG A 3 5.70 -8.10 -6.55
C ARG A 3 6.53 -6.82 -6.57
N TYR A 4 5.90 -5.71 -6.20
CA TYR A 4 6.52 -4.39 -6.11
C TYR A 4 6.49 -3.95 -4.66
N THR A 5 7.54 -3.25 -4.23
CA THR A 5 7.70 -2.84 -2.84
C THR A 5 8.23 -1.42 -2.73
N THR A 6 7.69 -0.64 -1.79
CA THR A 6 8.20 0.69 -1.41
C THR A 6 8.24 0.79 0.11
N LEU A 7 9.23 1.50 0.64
CA LEU A 7 9.32 1.84 2.07
C LEU A 7 9.06 3.34 2.24
N TYR A 8 8.13 3.67 3.13
CA TYR A 8 7.86 5.04 3.56
C TYR A 8 8.33 5.26 5.00
N LYS A 9 8.83 6.46 5.29
CA LYS A 9 9.10 6.93 6.65
C LYS A 9 8.17 8.11 6.94
N ALA A 10 7.52 8.08 8.10
CA ALA A 10 6.59 9.12 8.53
C ALA A 10 6.96 9.59 9.94
N ALA A 11 6.96 10.91 10.15
CA ALA A 11 7.11 11.53 11.47
C ALA A 11 5.81 11.49 12.31
N SER A 12 4.68 11.17 11.70
CA SER A 12 3.38 11.13 12.35
C SER A 12 3.22 9.92 13.28
N SER A 13 2.33 10.06 14.27
CA SER A 13 1.91 8.93 15.12
C SER A 13 1.29 7.81 14.28
N ALA A 14 1.47 6.55 14.70
CA ALA A 14 0.95 5.38 13.99
C ALA A 14 -0.58 5.44 13.77
N VAL A 15 -1.31 6.04 14.71
CA VAL A 15 -2.78 6.20 14.64
C VAL A 15 -3.19 7.14 13.50
N GLN A 16 -2.58 8.33 13.42
CA GLN A 16 -2.85 9.29 12.34
C GLN A 16 -2.43 8.72 10.99
N LEU A 17 -1.27 8.07 10.95
CA LEU A 17 -0.77 7.43 9.74
C LEU A 17 -1.73 6.37 9.22
N ARG A 18 -2.28 5.52 10.10
CA ARG A 18 -3.24 4.50 9.71
C ARG A 18 -4.49 5.09 9.05
N GLN A 19 -5.05 6.16 9.60
CA GLN A 19 -6.21 6.83 8.99
C GLN A 19 -5.88 7.31 7.56
N VAL A 20 -4.72 7.94 7.38
CA VAL A 20 -4.25 8.39 6.06
C VAL A 20 -4.07 7.21 5.10
N LEU A 21 -3.54 6.06 5.56
CA LEU A 21 -3.38 4.86 4.73
C LEU A 21 -4.73 4.28 4.30
N LEU A 22 -5.73 4.24 5.19
CA LEU A 22 -7.08 3.76 4.87
C LEU A 22 -7.76 4.66 3.83
N GLU A 23 -7.68 5.97 4.00
CA GLU A 23 -8.20 6.95 3.05
C GLU A 23 -7.52 6.83 1.69
N THR A 24 -6.20 6.57 1.68
CA THR A 24 -5.41 6.35 0.47
C THR A 24 -5.84 5.07 -0.26
N LEU A 25 -6.06 3.97 0.47
CA LEU A 25 -6.55 2.73 -0.13
C LEU A 25 -7.95 2.91 -0.73
N ALA A 26 -8.83 3.64 -0.03
CA ALA A 26 -10.17 3.94 -0.51
C ALA A 26 -10.16 4.84 -1.76
N SER A 27 -9.30 5.85 -1.83
CA SER A 27 -9.17 6.74 -2.99
C SER A 27 -8.61 6.02 -4.23
N CYS A 28 -7.88 4.92 -4.03
CA CYS A 28 -7.40 4.03 -5.08
C CYS A 28 -8.45 2.98 -5.54
N ASP A 29 -9.70 3.10 -5.10
CA ASP A 29 -10.79 2.15 -5.40
C ASP A 29 -10.52 0.69 -4.96
N LEU A 30 -9.70 0.51 -3.93
CA LEU A 30 -9.37 -0.80 -3.38
C LEU A 30 -10.35 -1.21 -2.28
N ASN A 31 -10.72 -2.49 -2.24
CA ASN A 31 -11.51 -3.06 -1.15
C ASN A 31 -10.60 -3.49 -0.01
N LEU A 32 -10.79 -2.92 1.18
CA LEU A 32 -10.13 -3.42 2.39
C LEU A 32 -10.66 -4.83 2.72
N ILE A 33 -9.75 -5.80 2.88
CA ILE A 33 -10.09 -7.20 3.18
C ILE A 33 -9.59 -7.65 4.55
N TYR A 34 -8.58 -6.96 5.09
CA TYR A 34 -8.06 -7.20 6.43
C TYR A 34 -7.44 -5.91 6.99
N GLU A 35 -7.61 -5.70 8.28
CA GLU A 35 -7.05 -4.57 8.99
C GLU A 35 -6.79 -4.92 10.45
N ASN A 36 -5.61 -4.54 10.94
CA ASN A 36 -5.28 -4.46 12.36
C ASN A 36 -4.37 -3.23 12.62
N ASP A 37 -3.82 -3.11 13.83
CA ASP A 37 -3.01 -1.96 14.26
C ASP A 37 -1.74 -1.71 13.45
N GLU A 38 -1.16 -2.76 12.89
CA GLU A 38 0.14 -2.70 12.22
C GLU A 38 0.08 -3.20 10.78
N TYR A 39 -1.07 -3.71 10.31
CA TYR A 39 -1.17 -4.40 9.04
C TYR A 39 -2.51 -4.17 8.36
N LEU A 40 -2.44 -3.66 7.13
CA LEU A 40 -3.58 -3.46 6.25
C LEU A 40 -3.44 -4.32 5.01
N VAL A 41 -4.54 -4.93 4.57
CA VAL A 41 -4.61 -5.62 3.29
C VAL A 41 -5.83 -5.14 2.53
N ALA A 42 -5.61 -4.67 1.32
CA ALA A 42 -6.65 -4.33 0.38
C ALA A 42 -6.49 -5.11 -0.92
N LYS A 43 -7.59 -5.34 -1.63
CA LYS A 43 -7.62 -6.03 -2.90
C LYS A 43 -8.38 -5.19 -3.91
N GLU A 44 -7.93 -5.22 -5.15
CA GLU A 44 -8.63 -4.59 -6.26
C GLU A 44 -10.05 -5.14 -6.43
N LYS A 45 -10.98 -4.26 -6.80
CA LYS A 45 -12.35 -4.66 -7.15
C LYS A 45 -12.36 -5.46 -8.45
N PRO A 46 -13.14 -6.55 -8.52
CA PRO A 46 -13.31 -7.28 -9.78
C PRO A 46 -14.05 -6.40 -10.82
N GLY A 47 -13.75 -6.61 -12.10
CA GLY A 47 -14.41 -5.93 -13.22
C GLY A 47 -13.47 -5.25 -14.21
N GLY A 48 -12.25 -4.87 -13.79
CA GLY A 48 -11.26 -4.24 -14.67
C GLY A 48 -10.28 -5.22 -15.35
N VAL A 49 -10.01 -6.37 -14.72
CA VAL A 49 -9.07 -7.41 -15.19
C VAL A 49 -9.56 -8.81 -14.85
N LYS A 50 -8.87 -9.84 -15.34
CA LYS A 50 -9.13 -11.23 -14.96
C LYS A 50 -8.93 -11.42 -13.45
N PRO A 51 -9.68 -12.32 -12.78
CA PRO A 51 -9.52 -12.56 -11.34
C PRO A 51 -8.08 -12.86 -10.90
N ALA A 52 -7.31 -13.63 -11.68
CA ALA A 52 -5.91 -13.95 -11.38
C ALA A 52 -4.94 -12.76 -11.57
N GLN A 53 -5.39 -11.69 -12.23
CA GLN A 53 -4.63 -10.47 -12.46
C GLN A 53 -4.91 -9.38 -11.42
N LEU A 54 -5.92 -9.56 -10.56
CA LEU A 54 -6.25 -8.61 -9.50
C LEU A 54 -5.05 -8.40 -8.58
N ALA A 55 -4.76 -7.14 -8.27
CA ALA A 55 -3.71 -6.79 -7.34
C ALA A 55 -4.20 -6.89 -5.88
N THR A 56 -3.31 -7.37 -5.01
CA THR A 56 -3.42 -7.30 -3.56
C THR A 56 -2.36 -6.33 -3.06
N VAL A 57 -2.78 -5.38 -2.24
CA VAL A 57 -1.96 -4.37 -1.59
C VAL A 57 -1.84 -4.73 -0.12
N GLU A 58 -0.62 -4.84 0.38
CA GLU A 58 -0.30 -5.10 1.78
C GLU A 58 0.52 -3.93 2.31
N MET A 59 0.14 -3.40 3.48
CA MET A 59 0.87 -2.32 4.15
C MET A 59 1.20 -2.75 5.57
N LEU A 60 2.49 -2.83 5.88
CA LEU A 60 2.99 -3.12 7.23
C LEU A 60 3.52 -1.83 7.88
N ILE A 61 2.83 -1.38 8.91
CA ILE A 61 3.14 -0.22 9.73
C ILE A 61 4.01 -0.69 10.90
N ASN A 62 5.28 -0.28 10.92
CA ASN A 62 6.17 -0.54 12.03
C ASN A 62 6.23 0.70 12.92
N PRO A 63 5.93 0.58 14.22
CA PRO A 63 6.06 1.69 15.15
C PRO A 63 7.52 2.14 15.27
N PRO A 64 7.75 3.39 15.71
CA PRO A 64 9.10 3.89 15.95
C PRO A 64 9.79 3.08 17.06
N THR A 65 11.10 2.90 16.93
CA THR A 65 11.97 2.26 17.93
C THR A 65 12.98 3.28 18.46
N VAL A 66 13.77 2.89 19.48
CA VAL A 66 14.86 3.72 20.00
C VAL A 66 15.89 4.05 18.91
N ASP A 67 16.18 3.09 18.03
CA ASP A 67 17.15 3.26 16.94
C ASP A 67 16.54 3.96 15.70
N GLU A 68 15.23 3.86 15.50
CA GLU A 68 14.51 4.49 14.39
C GLU A 68 13.27 5.25 14.88
N PRO A 69 13.38 6.57 15.14
CA PRO A 69 12.31 7.35 15.77
C PRO A 69 11.15 7.69 14.83
N SER A 70 11.19 7.25 13.57
CA SER A 70 10.14 7.43 12.57
C SER A 70 9.29 6.16 12.42
N THR A 71 7.98 6.32 12.27
CA THR A 71 7.10 5.22 11.86
C THR A 71 7.44 4.80 10.43
N LYS A 72 7.51 3.49 10.15
CA LYS A 72 7.79 2.97 8.80
C LYS A 72 6.59 2.27 8.21
N VAL A 73 6.35 2.45 6.92
CA VAL A 73 5.33 1.69 6.19
C VAL A 73 6.00 0.92 5.06
N ASN A 74 5.93 -0.41 5.11
CA ASN A 74 6.29 -1.25 3.97
C ASN A 74 5.06 -1.50 3.12
N LEU A 75 5.04 -0.94 1.92
CA LEU A 75 4.04 -1.20 0.91
C LEU A 75 4.49 -2.38 0.04
N VAL A 76 3.60 -3.35 -0.16
CA VAL A 76 3.76 -4.45 -1.10
C VAL A 76 2.54 -4.51 -2.00
N VAL A 77 2.75 -4.54 -3.32
CA VAL A 77 1.67 -4.78 -4.29
C VAL A 77 2.03 -6.00 -5.11
N LYS A 78 1.14 -7.00 -5.11
CA LYS A 78 1.37 -8.30 -5.74
C LYS A 78 0.14 -8.81 -6.47
N ASN A 79 0.32 -9.74 -7.39
CA ASN A 79 -0.79 -10.42 -8.06
C ASN A 79 -0.47 -11.90 -8.32
N GLU A 80 -1.46 -12.67 -8.78
CA GLU A 80 -1.35 -14.13 -8.91
C GLU A 80 -0.92 -14.64 -10.30
N GLU A 81 -0.85 -13.80 -11.33
CA GLU A 81 -0.58 -14.29 -12.69
C GLU A 81 0.60 -13.62 -13.37
N LEU A 82 0.70 -12.30 -13.22
CA LEU A 82 1.52 -11.48 -14.11
C LEU A 82 3.01 -11.66 -13.79
N PRO A 83 3.90 -11.63 -14.78
CA PRO A 83 5.34 -11.55 -14.56
C PRO A 83 5.74 -10.15 -14.08
N LEU A 84 6.86 -10.03 -13.38
CA LEU A 84 7.42 -8.75 -12.98
C LEU A 84 7.76 -7.92 -14.23
N SER A 85 7.13 -6.75 -14.37
CA SER A 85 7.32 -5.84 -15.51
C SER A 85 7.00 -4.40 -15.09
N VAL A 86 7.67 -3.41 -15.67
CA VAL A 86 7.33 -1.98 -15.48
C VAL A 86 6.11 -1.55 -16.29
N ASP A 87 5.63 -2.42 -17.19
CA ASP A 87 4.41 -2.23 -17.95
C ASP A 87 3.52 -3.45 -17.80
N ASN A 88 2.82 -3.51 -16.66
CA ASN A 88 1.74 -4.46 -16.44
C ASN A 88 0.69 -3.83 -15.50
N HIS A 89 -0.44 -4.53 -15.34
CA HIS A 89 -1.53 -4.07 -14.49
C HIS A 89 -1.13 -3.91 -13.02
N CYS A 90 -0.44 -4.89 -12.45
CA CYS A 90 0.00 -4.86 -11.06
C CYS A 90 0.92 -3.65 -10.77
N HIS A 91 1.80 -3.28 -11.71
CA HIS A 91 2.67 -2.11 -11.63
C HIS A 91 1.88 -0.80 -11.74
N ARG A 92 0.80 -0.76 -12.53
CA ARG A 92 -0.09 0.43 -12.57
C ARG A 92 -0.80 0.65 -11.24
N VAL A 93 -1.30 -0.41 -10.61
CA VAL A 93 -1.90 -0.33 -9.27
C VAL A 93 -0.84 0.12 -8.25
N PHE A 94 0.36 -0.47 -8.30
CA PHE A 94 1.48 -0.05 -7.46
C PHE A 94 1.76 1.46 -7.60
N ARG A 95 1.89 1.96 -8.84
CA ARG A 95 2.09 3.39 -9.08
C ARG A 95 0.96 4.26 -8.55
N ALA A 96 -0.30 3.87 -8.75
CA ALA A 96 -1.45 4.63 -8.28
C ALA A 96 -1.43 4.77 -6.74
N VAL A 97 -1.14 3.69 -6.01
CA VAL A 97 -1.03 3.71 -4.55
C VAL A 97 0.14 4.60 -4.10
N ASN A 98 1.32 4.49 -4.75
CA ASN A 98 2.45 5.36 -4.40
C ASN A 98 2.13 6.84 -4.65
N GLN A 99 1.52 7.18 -5.79
CA GLN A 99 1.13 8.56 -6.10
C GLN A 99 0.12 9.12 -5.10
N ALA A 100 -0.86 8.30 -4.69
CA ALA A 100 -1.84 8.71 -3.69
C ALA A 100 -1.17 8.95 -2.32
N LEU A 101 -0.22 8.10 -1.91
CA LEU A 101 0.58 8.28 -0.70
C LEU A 101 1.46 9.54 -0.76
N GLU A 102 2.14 9.81 -1.88
CA GLU A 102 2.94 11.02 -2.08
C GLU A 102 2.12 12.30 -2.00
N SER A 103 0.84 12.25 -2.40
CA SER A 103 -0.09 13.38 -2.32
C SER A 103 -0.80 13.51 -0.96
N ALA A 104 -0.75 12.47 -0.14
CA ALA A 104 -1.38 12.46 1.17
C ALA A 104 -0.54 13.24 2.20
N PRO A 105 -1.15 13.81 3.26
CA PRO A 105 -0.44 14.48 4.34
C PRO A 105 0.24 13.47 5.27
N ILE A 106 0.98 12.53 4.69
CA ILE A 106 1.96 11.73 5.40
C ILE A 106 3.05 12.72 5.74
N GLY A 107 3.33 12.97 7.02
CA GLY A 107 4.44 13.84 7.44
C GLY A 107 5.77 13.23 7.03
N ALA A 108 6.09 13.25 5.73
CA ALA A 108 7.26 12.67 5.13
C ALA A 108 8.48 13.51 5.57
N VAL A 109 9.50 12.81 6.05
CA VAL A 109 10.80 13.38 6.44
C VAL A 109 11.85 12.89 5.47
#